data_AF-A0A965K708-F1
#
_entry.id   AF-A0A965K708-F1
#
_cell.length_a   1.000
_cell.length_b   1.000
_cell.length_c   1.000
_cell.angle_alpha   90.00
_cell.angle_beta   90.00
_cell.angle_gamma   90.00
#
_symmetry.space_group_name_H-M   'P 1'
#
loop_
_entity.id
_entity.type
_entity.pdbx_description
1 polymer ?
#
loop_
_entity_poly.entity_id
_entity_poly.type
_entity_poly.pdbx_seq_one_letter_code
_entity_poly.pdbx_strand_id
1 'polypeptide(L)'
;MSKPYLKQVYLEKVVPELIKSRGYKNVHQVPNLSKIVLNSAFKAEADKGHMAEVVKEMTKLSGQKPVVTRAAKSVANFKVRQGMPLGCMVTLRGPRMWEFLLRLTAVALPMIRDFRGTSNRLDGRGNYSLGIADHTIFPETQADGSQRANIGLDVVIVTTAKTDESVIERSKKRERLVAKYAAKRAELKKILANPQTTEEEFYAAQRKLTKLPRNSSRVRLKNRCSISGRPRAYIRKFGLSRITFRELALGGQIPGVTKASW
;
A
#
# COMPACT_ATOMS: atom_id res chain seq x y z
N MET A 1 15.85 5.72 -29.26
CA MET A 1 16.00 5.82 -27.79
C MET A 1 16.28 4.44 -27.22
N SER A 2 17.36 4.27 -26.46
CA SER A 2 17.71 2.99 -25.82
C SER A 2 16.60 2.55 -24.85
N LYS A 3 16.24 1.26 -24.88
CA LYS A 3 15.29 0.70 -23.90
C LYS A 3 16.01 0.59 -22.55
N PRO A 4 15.44 1.10 -21.44
CA PRO A 4 16.05 0.97 -20.12
C PRO A 4 16.31 -0.50 -19.76
N TYR A 5 17.45 -0.77 -19.13
CA TYR A 5 17.87 -2.12 -18.77
C TYR A 5 16.78 -2.92 -18.03
N LEU A 6 16.19 -2.36 -16.96
CA LEU A 6 15.12 -3.04 -16.22
C LEU A 6 13.88 -3.34 -17.06
N LYS A 7 13.59 -2.52 -18.07
CA LYS A 7 12.46 -2.77 -18.97
C LYS A 7 12.75 -3.97 -19.88
N GLN A 8 14.00 -4.15 -20.31
CA GLN A 8 14.41 -5.32 -21.10
C GLN A 8 14.32 -6.60 -20.24
N VAL A 9 14.92 -6.57 -19.05
CA VAL A 9 14.85 -7.68 -18.07
C VAL A 9 13.41 -8.06 -17.75
N TYR A 10 12.53 -7.07 -17.58
CA TYR A 10 11.11 -7.32 -17.32
C TYR A 10 10.45 -8.09 -18.47
N LEU A 11 10.66 -7.67 -19.72
CA LEU A 11 10.05 -8.29 -20.89
C LEU A 11 10.61 -9.69 -21.20
N GLU A 12 11.92 -9.87 -21.06
CA GLU A 12 12.61 -11.09 -21.48
C GLU A 12 12.59 -12.19 -20.42
N LYS A 13 12.66 -11.82 -19.13
CA LYS A 13 12.78 -12.79 -18.03
C LYS A 13 11.52 -12.84 -17.17
N VAL A 14 11.07 -11.68 -16.68
CA VAL A 14 9.99 -11.60 -15.68
C VAL A 14 8.63 -11.97 -16.28
N VAL A 15 8.30 -11.47 -17.47
CA VAL A 15 7.00 -11.75 -18.11
C VAL A 15 6.81 -13.25 -18.39
N PRO A 16 7.74 -13.97 -19.03
CA PRO A 16 7.60 -15.42 -19.23
C PRO A 16 7.48 -16.21 -17.93
N GLU A 17 8.24 -15.84 -16.91
CA GLU A 17 8.21 -16.51 -15.60
C GLU A 17 6.88 -16.28 -14.87
N LEU A 18 6.33 -15.06 -14.94
CA LEU A 18 5.01 -14.74 -14.40
C LEU A 18 3.88 -15.49 -15.13
N ILE A 19 3.97 -15.66 -16.44
CA ILE A 19 3.01 -16.43 -17.22
C ILE A 19 3.05 -17.91 -16.80
N LYS A 20 4.25 -18.49 -16.69
CA LYS A 20 4.44 -19.88 -16.25
C LYS A 20 3.95 -20.13 -14.82
N SER A 21 4.33 -19.26 -13.88
CA SER A 21 4.01 -19.43 -12.46
C SER A 21 2.54 -19.15 -12.12
N ARG A 22 1.90 -18.20 -12.82
CA ARG A 22 0.53 -17.76 -12.50
C ARG A 22 -0.53 -18.18 -13.51
N GLY A 23 -0.14 -18.81 -14.62
CA GLY A 23 -1.06 -19.33 -15.62
C GLY A 23 -1.90 -18.26 -16.33
N TYR A 24 -1.32 -17.07 -16.55
CA TYR A 24 -2.02 -16.02 -17.30
C TYR A 24 -2.30 -16.46 -18.73
N LYS A 25 -3.57 -16.36 -19.17
CA LYS A 25 -3.98 -16.76 -20.52
C LYS A 25 -3.57 -15.77 -21.60
N ASN A 26 -3.38 -14.51 -21.22
CA ASN A 26 -3.04 -13.41 -22.13
C ASN A 26 -1.88 -12.61 -21.54
N VAL A 27 -0.89 -12.28 -22.38
CA VAL A 27 0.28 -11.47 -22.02
C VAL A 27 -0.11 -10.12 -21.43
N HIS A 28 -1.22 -9.53 -21.89
CA HIS A 28 -1.73 -8.25 -21.38
C HIS A 28 -2.33 -8.33 -19.97
N GLN A 29 -2.56 -9.53 -19.43
CA GLN A 29 -2.98 -9.72 -18.03
C GLN A 29 -1.82 -9.62 -17.04
N VAL A 30 -0.58 -9.74 -17.52
CA VAL A 30 0.61 -9.70 -16.67
C VAL A 30 0.73 -8.30 -16.03
N PRO A 31 0.91 -8.21 -14.69
CA PRO A 31 1.04 -6.93 -14.02
C PRO A 31 2.25 -6.13 -14.51
N ASN A 32 1.99 -4.90 -14.92
CA ASN A 32 2.96 -3.94 -15.41
C ASN A 32 3.12 -2.78 -14.43
N LEU A 33 4.26 -2.09 -14.49
CA LEU A 33 4.45 -0.81 -13.82
C LEU A 33 3.76 0.30 -14.59
N SER A 34 2.84 1.02 -13.93
CA SER A 34 2.07 2.11 -14.52
C SER A 34 2.79 3.45 -14.37
N LYS A 35 3.18 3.77 -13.13
CA LYS A 35 3.87 5.01 -12.76
C LYS A 35 4.57 4.84 -11.42
N ILE A 36 5.58 5.67 -11.18
CA ILE A 36 6.14 5.88 -9.84
C ILE A 36 5.87 7.32 -9.45
N VAL A 37 5.29 7.53 -8.28
CA VAL A 37 5.05 8.87 -7.72
C VAL A 37 6.03 9.09 -6.58
N LEU A 38 6.80 10.16 -6.69
CA LEU A 38 7.68 10.65 -5.65
C LEU A 38 6.97 11.82 -4.97
N ASN A 39 6.86 11.77 -3.66
CA ASN A 39 6.19 12.80 -2.88
C ASN A 39 7.06 13.19 -1.69
N SER A 40 7.22 14.49 -1.47
CA SER A 40 7.82 15.02 -0.26
C SER A 40 6.91 16.11 0.31
N ALA A 41 6.72 16.09 1.62
CA ALA A 41 5.90 17.05 2.34
C ALA A 41 6.76 17.85 3.31
N PHE A 42 6.44 19.12 3.47
CA PHE A 42 7.10 20.03 4.41
C PHE A 42 6.11 20.52 5.47
N LYS A 43 6.65 21.03 6.59
CA LYS A 43 5.83 21.62 7.65
C LYS A 43 5.16 22.90 7.16
N ALA A 44 4.00 23.23 7.72
CA ALA A 44 3.28 24.46 7.38
C ALA A 44 4.08 25.73 7.70
N GLU A 45 4.99 25.66 8.68
CA GLU A 45 5.85 26.76 9.11
C GLU A 45 7.17 26.86 8.32
N ALA A 46 7.35 26.03 7.29
CA ALA A 46 8.59 26.03 6.51
C ALA A 46 8.76 27.30 5.68
N ASP A 47 9.99 27.82 5.67
CA ASP A 47 10.34 29.00 4.89
C ASP A 47 10.26 28.75 3.38
N LYS A 48 9.99 29.83 2.63
CA LYS A 48 9.95 29.80 1.15
C LYS A 48 11.28 29.31 0.55
N GLY A 49 12.41 29.59 1.21
CA GLY A 49 13.75 29.13 0.80
C GLY A 49 13.87 27.60 0.86
N HIS A 50 13.47 26.99 1.98
CA HIS A 50 13.45 25.54 2.15
C HIS A 50 12.59 24.86 1.08
N MET A 51 11.42 25.42 0.77
CA MET A 51 10.57 24.88 -0.29
C MET A 51 11.24 24.86 -1.67
N ALA A 52 11.97 25.92 -2.01
CA ALA A 52 12.69 26.00 -3.29
C ALA A 52 13.85 24.99 -3.35
N GLU A 53 14.52 24.76 -2.22
CA GLU A 53 15.56 23.74 -2.08
C GLU A 53 15.00 22.32 -2.26
N VAL A 54 13.88 21.98 -1.60
CA VAL A 54 13.24 20.67 -1.79
C VAL A 54 12.85 20.44 -3.26
N VAL A 55 12.32 21.46 -3.92
CA VAL A 55 11.99 21.40 -5.35
C VAL A 55 13.22 21.16 -6.21
N LYS A 56 14.36 21.80 -5.88
CA LYS A 56 15.64 21.64 -6.57
C LYS A 56 16.18 20.21 -6.42
N GLU A 57 16.22 19.68 -5.20
CA GLU A 57 16.70 18.33 -4.94
C GLU A 57 15.80 17.26 -5.58
N MET A 58 14.48 17.42 -5.51
CA MET A 58 13.54 16.54 -6.21
C MET A 58 13.69 16.60 -7.73
N THR A 59 14.06 17.76 -8.27
CA THR A 59 14.36 17.91 -9.71
C THR A 59 15.62 17.14 -10.09
N LYS A 60 16.70 17.26 -9.29
CA LYS A 60 17.94 16.50 -9.51
C LYS A 60 17.70 15.00 -9.46
N LEU A 61 16.99 14.54 -8.42
CA LEU A 61 16.67 13.13 -8.22
C LEU A 61 15.89 12.53 -9.40
N SER A 62 14.81 13.21 -9.80
CA SER A 62 13.83 12.67 -10.75
C SER A 62 14.13 13.02 -12.22
N GLY A 63 15.02 13.98 -12.47
CA GLY A 63 15.26 14.56 -13.80
C GLY A 63 14.04 15.30 -14.35
N GLN A 64 13.09 15.67 -13.49
CA GLN A 64 11.81 16.28 -13.86
C GLN A 64 11.44 17.36 -12.85
N LYS A 65 10.97 18.51 -13.32
CA LYS A 65 10.49 19.58 -12.45
C LYS A 65 9.26 19.08 -11.66
N PRO A 66 9.27 19.11 -10.31
CA PRO A 66 8.14 18.70 -9.49
C PRO A 66 7.04 19.75 -9.52
N VAL A 67 5.82 19.28 -9.23
CA VAL A 67 4.64 20.13 -9.02
C VAL A 67 4.50 20.39 -7.53
N VAL A 68 4.37 21.67 -7.14
CA VAL A 68 4.10 22.06 -5.75
C VAL A 68 2.65 21.74 -5.41
N THR A 69 2.42 20.95 -4.37
CA THR A 69 1.09 20.57 -3.90
C THR A 69 0.58 21.60 -2.89
N ARG A 70 -0.71 21.95 -3.02
CA ARG A 70 -1.38 22.95 -2.19
C ARG A 70 -2.46 22.31 -1.33
N ALA A 71 -2.71 22.89 -0.17
CA ALA A 71 -3.75 22.47 0.76
C ALA A 71 -5.13 22.61 0.13
N ALA A 72 -5.90 21.51 0.09
CA ALA A 72 -7.28 21.53 -0.41
C ALA A 72 -8.27 22.13 0.60
N LYS A 73 -7.96 22.06 1.90
CA LYS A 73 -8.82 22.54 2.99
C LYS A 73 -7.99 23.22 4.07
N SER A 74 -8.59 24.20 4.74
CA SER A 74 -8.02 24.82 5.93
C SER A 74 -8.21 23.89 7.13
N VAL A 75 -7.14 23.68 7.91
CA VAL A 75 -7.17 22.87 9.14
C VAL A 75 -6.38 23.61 10.22
N ALA A 76 -7.10 24.13 11.23
CA ALA A 76 -6.53 24.98 12.27
C ALA A 76 -5.44 24.27 13.09
N ASN A 77 -5.64 22.98 13.43
CA ASN A 77 -4.67 22.21 14.22
C ASN A 77 -3.28 22.12 13.58
N PHE A 78 -3.20 22.16 12.25
CA PHE A 78 -1.93 22.12 11.51
C PHE A 78 -1.47 23.52 11.07
N LYS A 79 -2.18 24.58 11.50
CA LYS A 79 -1.97 25.97 11.06
C LYS A 79 -1.99 26.15 9.53
N VAL A 80 -2.75 25.29 8.83
CA VAL A 80 -2.82 25.28 7.36
C VAL A 80 -4.04 26.05 6.88
N ARG A 81 -3.84 26.93 5.90
CA ARG A 81 -4.90 27.60 5.15
C ARG A 81 -5.05 26.99 3.75
N GLN A 82 -6.27 26.98 3.21
CA GLN A 82 -6.54 26.51 1.85
C GLN A 82 -5.67 27.27 0.83
N GLY A 83 -5.11 26.55 -0.14
CA GLY A 83 -4.24 27.11 -1.19
C GLY A 83 -2.78 27.29 -0.77
N MET A 84 -2.45 27.13 0.51
CA MET A 84 -1.08 27.15 1.03
C MET A 84 -0.28 25.97 0.47
N PRO A 85 0.96 26.18 0.00
CA PRO A 85 1.80 25.08 -0.45
C PRO A 85 2.26 24.23 0.74
N LEU A 86 2.27 22.90 0.59
CA LEU A 86 2.57 21.94 1.66
C LEU A 86 3.52 20.80 1.26
N GLY A 87 3.72 20.60 -0.03
CA GLY A 87 4.60 19.55 -0.52
C GLY A 87 5.01 19.78 -1.96
N CYS A 88 5.77 18.82 -2.48
CA CYS A 88 6.07 18.70 -3.89
C CYS A 88 5.93 17.24 -4.32
N MET A 89 5.49 17.03 -5.56
CA MET A 89 5.33 15.71 -6.13
C MET A 89 5.85 15.63 -7.56
N VAL A 90 6.38 14.46 -7.92
CA VAL A 90 6.77 14.11 -9.29
C VAL A 90 6.08 12.79 -9.66
N THR A 91 5.51 12.72 -10.86
CA THR A 91 5.06 11.45 -11.42
C THR A 91 5.97 11.04 -12.56
N LEU A 92 6.70 9.94 -12.36
CA LEU A 92 7.58 9.32 -13.34
C LEU A 92 6.81 8.26 -14.13
N ARG A 93 6.93 8.31 -15.46
CA ARG A 93 6.36 7.34 -16.41
C ARG A 93 7.38 7.01 -17.49
N GLY A 94 7.11 5.94 -18.23
CA GLY A 94 7.95 5.57 -19.38
C GLY A 94 9.38 5.24 -18.96
N PRO A 95 10.41 5.66 -19.73
CA PRO A 95 11.81 5.32 -19.45
C PRO A 95 12.32 5.78 -18.08
N ARG A 96 12.02 7.04 -17.71
CA ARG A 96 12.49 7.65 -16.44
C ARG A 96 12.03 6.88 -15.20
N MET A 97 10.85 6.27 -15.26
CA MET A 97 10.33 5.41 -14.19
C MET A 97 11.21 4.17 -13.99
N TRP A 98 11.61 3.51 -15.08
CA TRP A 98 12.44 2.31 -15.03
C TRP A 98 13.87 2.63 -14.58
N GLU A 99 14.42 3.74 -15.05
CA GLU A 99 15.74 4.22 -14.62
C GLU A 99 15.76 4.61 -13.14
N PHE A 100 14.74 5.32 -12.67
CA PHE A 100 14.59 5.63 -11.24
C PHE A 100 14.47 4.35 -10.39
N LEU A 101 13.70 3.37 -10.85
CA LEU A 101 13.58 2.10 -10.12
C LEU A 101 14.91 1.34 -10.03
N LEU A 102 15.71 1.38 -11.10
CA LEU A 102 17.06 0.80 -11.10
C LEU A 102 17.96 1.51 -10.11
N ARG A 103 17.99 2.85 -10.13
CA ARG A 103 18.75 3.65 -9.17
C ARG A 103 18.32 3.38 -7.73
N LEU A 104 17.01 3.30 -7.48
CA LEU A 104 16.48 3.00 -6.16
C LEU A 104 16.95 1.63 -5.65
N THR A 105 16.87 0.60 -6.48
CA THR A 105 17.14 -0.79 -6.07
C THR A 105 18.62 -1.14 -6.03
N ALA A 106 19.38 -0.72 -7.04
CA ALA A 106 20.79 -1.07 -7.18
C ALA A 106 21.74 -0.13 -6.43
N VAL A 107 21.34 1.13 -6.20
CA VAL A 107 22.23 2.16 -5.63
C VAL A 107 21.72 2.66 -4.28
N ALA A 108 20.48 3.16 -4.23
CA ALA A 108 20.00 3.91 -3.07
C ALA A 108 19.68 3.02 -1.86
N LEU A 109 18.97 1.90 -2.05
CA LEU A 109 18.61 1.01 -0.95
C LEU A 109 19.82 0.36 -0.26
N PRO A 110 20.85 -0.14 -0.97
CA PRO A 110 22.07 -0.66 -0.34
C PRO A 110 22.87 0.38 0.43
N MET A 111 22.75 1.67 0.07
CA MET A 111 23.45 2.77 0.76
C MET A 111 22.87 3.09 2.14
N ILE A 112 21.67 2.59 2.46
CA ILE A 112 21.07 2.75 3.77
C ILE A 112 21.89 1.98 4.81
N ARG A 113 22.40 2.67 5.84
CA ARG A 113 23.09 2.04 6.97
C ARG A 113 22.20 0.98 7.63
N ASP A 114 22.76 -0.22 7.84
CA ASP A 114 22.07 -1.38 8.41
C ASP A 114 20.77 -1.76 7.67
N PHE A 115 20.81 -1.76 6.34
CA PHE A 115 19.65 -2.13 5.53
C PHE A 115 19.25 -3.61 5.73
N ARG A 116 18.13 -3.83 6.42
CA ARG A 116 17.53 -5.17 6.65
C ARG A 116 16.43 -5.54 5.65
N GLY A 117 16.39 -4.86 4.51
CA GLY A 117 15.31 -5.01 3.53
C GLY A 117 14.11 -4.11 3.79
N THR A 118 13.15 -4.13 2.85
CA THR A 118 11.96 -3.28 2.91
C THR A 118 10.74 -4.04 3.44
N SER A 119 9.94 -3.39 4.29
CA SER A 119 8.68 -3.97 4.77
C SER A 119 7.65 -4.15 3.64
N ASN A 120 6.78 -5.16 3.77
CA ASN A 120 5.66 -5.41 2.86
C ASN A 120 4.51 -4.40 3.07
N ARG A 121 4.69 -3.19 2.52
CA ARG A 121 3.73 -2.07 2.53
C ARG A 121 2.89 -2.00 1.25
N LEU A 122 2.26 -3.13 0.92
CA LEU A 122 1.27 -3.17 -0.16
C LEU A 122 -0.11 -2.68 0.32
N ASP A 123 -0.86 -2.05 -0.59
CA ASP A 123 -2.14 -1.38 -0.31
C ASP A 123 -3.40 -2.28 -0.43
N GLY A 124 -3.23 -3.56 -0.77
CA GLY A 124 -4.28 -4.52 -1.07
C GLY A 124 -4.53 -4.74 -2.57
N ARG A 125 -3.95 -3.90 -3.43
CA ARG A 125 -4.23 -3.80 -4.88
C ARG A 125 -2.95 -3.76 -5.72
N GLY A 126 -1.85 -4.27 -5.20
CA GLY A 126 -0.58 -4.41 -5.88
C GLY A 126 0.27 -3.15 -5.92
N ASN A 127 -0.17 -2.05 -5.28
CA ASN A 127 0.65 -0.85 -5.20
C ASN A 127 1.52 -0.91 -3.96
N TYR A 128 2.76 -0.46 -4.11
CA TYR A 128 3.77 -0.52 -3.07
C TYR A 128 4.17 0.90 -2.65
N SER A 129 4.17 1.17 -1.35
CA SER A 129 4.61 2.44 -0.78
C SER A 129 5.83 2.24 0.10
N LEU A 130 6.91 2.94 -0.24
CA LEU A 130 8.16 2.98 0.51
C LEU A 130 8.37 4.39 1.05
N GLY A 131 8.58 4.50 2.36
CA GLY A 131 9.03 5.75 2.98
C GLY A 131 10.54 5.72 3.16
N ILE A 132 11.22 6.75 2.67
CA ILE A 132 12.65 6.98 2.81
C ILE A 132 12.80 8.15 3.78
N ALA A 133 13.51 7.93 4.88
CA ALA A 133 13.69 8.94 5.91
C ALA A 133 14.59 10.09 5.45
N ASP A 134 15.60 9.77 4.65
CA ASP A 134 16.55 10.75 4.12
C ASP A 134 16.86 10.47 2.65
N HIS A 135 16.66 11.47 1.81
CA HIS A 135 16.99 11.47 0.39
C HIS A 135 18.50 11.42 0.07
N THR A 136 19.40 11.65 1.04
CA THR A 136 20.87 11.60 0.83
C THR A 136 21.40 10.22 0.38
N ILE A 137 20.57 9.19 0.45
CA ILE A 137 20.87 7.85 -0.07
C ILE A 137 21.07 7.83 -1.60
N PHE A 138 20.69 8.90 -2.29
CA PHE A 138 20.90 9.05 -3.72
C PHE A 138 22.21 9.81 -3.97
N PRO A 139 23.15 9.28 -4.76
CA PRO A 139 24.43 9.95 -4.99
C PRO A 139 24.29 11.29 -5.73
N GLU A 140 23.15 11.53 -6.39
CA GLU A 140 22.88 12.78 -7.11
C GLU A 140 22.55 13.96 -6.19
N THR A 141 22.19 13.69 -4.92
CA THR A 141 21.93 14.75 -3.94
C THR A 141 23.26 15.15 -3.30
N GLN A 142 23.79 16.30 -3.69
CA GLN A 142 24.97 16.90 -3.04
C GLN A 142 24.52 17.61 -1.77
N ALA A 143 24.89 17.07 -0.61
CA ALA A 143 24.75 17.76 0.67
C ALA A 143 25.99 18.65 0.90
N ASP A 144 26.06 19.79 0.21
CA ASP A 144 27.09 20.80 0.48
C ASP A 144 26.73 21.54 1.78
N GLY A 145 27.50 21.29 2.85
CA GLY A 145 27.55 22.16 4.02
C GLY A 145 26.34 22.15 4.99
N SER A 146 26.40 23.07 5.97
CA SER A 146 25.70 23.08 7.26
C SER A 146 24.16 23.23 7.22
N GLN A 147 23.55 23.35 6.04
CA GLN A 147 22.10 23.46 5.84
C GLN A 147 21.53 22.12 5.34
N ARG A 148 21.72 21.05 6.13
CA ARG A 148 21.08 19.75 5.83
C ARG A 148 19.58 19.84 6.08
N ALA A 149 18.84 20.23 5.07
CA ALA A 149 17.42 19.94 5.00
C ALA A 149 17.25 18.41 4.92
N ASN A 150 16.94 17.75 6.05
CA ASN A 150 16.54 16.34 6.03
C ASN A 150 15.19 16.22 5.32
N ILE A 151 15.24 15.88 4.03
CA ILE A 151 14.04 15.72 3.19
C ILE A 151 13.62 14.26 3.23
N GLY A 152 12.48 14.01 3.87
CA GLY A 152 11.78 12.73 3.75
C GLY A 152 11.16 12.56 2.37
N LEU A 153 11.22 11.35 1.83
CA LEU A 153 10.71 11.01 0.51
C LEU A 153 9.80 9.78 0.58
N ASP A 154 8.55 9.93 0.12
CA ASP A 154 7.65 8.82 -0.11
C ASP A 154 7.69 8.40 -1.58
N VAL A 155 8.00 7.13 -1.83
CA VAL A 155 8.01 6.51 -3.15
C VAL A 155 6.81 5.58 -3.26
N VAL A 156 5.89 5.90 -4.17
CA VAL A 156 4.71 5.08 -4.46
C VAL A 156 4.86 4.44 -5.83
N ILE A 157 5.04 3.12 -5.84
CA ILE A 157 5.14 2.30 -7.05
C ILE A 157 3.74 1.79 -7.37
N VAL A 158 3.20 2.23 -8.51
CA VAL A 158 1.85 1.86 -8.96
C VAL A 158 1.96 0.78 -10.02
N THR A 159 1.30 -0.35 -9.78
CA THR A 159 1.23 -1.47 -10.72
C THR A 159 -0.18 -1.63 -11.27
N THR A 160 -0.33 -2.47 -12.30
CA THR A 160 -1.65 -2.89 -12.82
C THR A 160 -2.17 -4.15 -12.15
N ALA A 161 -1.48 -4.69 -11.14
CA ALA A 161 -1.96 -5.84 -10.40
C ALA A 161 -3.31 -5.52 -9.73
N LYS A 162 -4.18 -6.54 -9.61
CA LYS A 162 -5.52 -6.36 -9.01
C LYS A 162 -5.56 -6.74 -7.53
N THR A 163 -4.64 -7.59 -7.09
CA THR A 163 -4.67 -8.23 -5.78
C THR A 163 -3.28 -8.44 -5.21
N ASP A 164 -3.17 -8.28 -3.90
CA ASP A 164 -1.96 -8.62 -3.14
C ASP A 164 -1.98 -10.08 -2.69
N GLU A 165 -0.98 -10.86 -3.11
CA GLU A 165 -0.77 -12.22 -2.61
C GLU A 165 -0.53 -12.23 -1.09
N SER A 166 0.27 -11.30 -0.58
CA SER A 166 0.57 -11.21 0.86
C SER A 166 -0.66 -11.00 1.73
N VAL A 167 -1.68 -10.31 1.18
CA VAL A 167 -2.94 -10.06 1.87
C VAL A 167 -3.85 -11.28 1.79
N ILE A 168 -3.86 -11.97 0.65
CA ILE A 168 -4.59 -13.23 0.46
C ILE A 168 -4.04 -14.31 1.41
N GLU A 169 -2.72 -14.51 1.43
CA GLU A 169 -2.07 -15.46 2.33
C GLU A 169 -2.31 -15.14 3.79
N ARG A 170 -2.23 -13.86 4.17
CA ARG A 170 -2.55 -13.41 5.54
C ARG A 170 -4.02 -13.68 5.89
N SER A 171 -4.95 -13.59 4.93
CA SER A 171 -6.36 -13.96 5.16
C SER A 171 -6.51 -15.47 5.37
N LYS A 172 -5.94 -16.28 4.46
CA LYS A 172 -5.95 -17.75 4.55
C LYS A 172 -5.34 -18.25 5.87
N LYS A 173 -4.20 -17.67 6.30
CA LYS A 173 -3.56 -18.00 7.58
C LYS A 173 -4.46 -17.67 8.78
N ARG A 174 -5.21 -16.57 8.72
CA ARG A 174 -6.19 -16.20 9.76
C ARG A 174 -7.40 -17.13 9.76
N GLU A 175 -7.93 -17.49 8.61
CA GLU A 175 -9.04 -18.45 8.48
C GLU A 175 -8.65 -19.80 9.07
N ARG A 176 -7.46 -20.32 8.74
CA ARG A 176 -6.90 -21.55 9.34
C ARG A 176 -6.78 -21.46 10.86
N LEU A 177 -6.26 -20.33 11.37
CA LEU A 177 -6.16 -20.11 12.83
C LEU A 177 -7.53 -20.03 13.49
N VAL A 178 -8.50 -19.35 12.88
CA VAL A 178 -9.87 -19.27 13.44
C VAL A 178 -10.51 -20.65 13.48
N ALA A 179 -10.39 -21.45 12.42
CA ALA A 179 -10.89 -22.83 12.39
C ALA A 179 -10.26 -23.67 13.50
N LYS A 180 -8.92 -23.61 13.66
CA LYS A 180 -8.18 -24.38 14.69
C LYS A 180 -8.64 -24.08 16.13
N TYR A 181 -8.98 -22.83 16.44
CA TYR A 181 -9.35 -22.41 17.79
C TYR A 181 -10.85 -22.15 17.98
N ALA A 182 -11.69 -22.50 17.00
CA ALA A 182 -13.13 -22.21 17.03
C ALA A 182 -13.83 -22.91 18.21
N ALA A 183 -13.62 -24.22 18.35
CA ALA A 183 -14.23 -25.04 19.41
C ALA A 183 -13.81 -24.56 20.80
N LYS A 184 -12.50 -24.45 21.05
CA LYS A 184 -11.94 -23.97 22.33
C LYS A 184 -12.46 -22.59 22.71
N ARG A 185 -12.64 -21.68 21.74
CA ARG A 185 -13.23 -20.36 22.01
C ARG A 185 -14.72 -20.41 22.29
N ALA A 186 -15.46 -21.29 21.62
CA ALA A 186 -16.89 -21.45 21.84
C ALA A 186 -17.15 -21.99 23.25
N GLU A 187 -16.39 -22.99 23.70
CA GLU A 187 -16.45 -23.54 25.06
C GLU A 187 -16.19 -22.48 26.12
N LEU A 188 -15.05 -21.78 26.03
CA LEU A 188 -14.71 -20.71 26.98
C LEU A 188 -15.74 -19.58 26.99
N LYS A 189 -16.34 -19.26 25.85
CA LYS A 189 -17.41 -18.25 25.77
C LYS A 189 -18.74 -18.73 26.32
N LYS A 190 -19.06 -20.02 26.24
CA LYS A 190 -20.26 -20.59 26.86
C LYS A 190 -20.17 -20.48 28.38
N ILE A 191 -19.01 -20.76 28.96
CA ILE A 191 -18.74 -20.58 30.40
C ILE A 191 -18.94 -19.11 30.78
N LEU A 192 -18.33 -18.17 30.05
CA LEU A 192 -18.47 -16.73 30.33
C LEU A 192 -19.89 -16.17 30.13
N ALA A 193 -20.75 -16.85 29.38
CA ALA A 193 -22.12 -16.40 29.10
C ALA A 193 -23.15 -17.03 30.04
N ASN A 194 -22.77 -18.03 30.85
CA ASN A 194 -23.68 -18.71 31.76
C ASN A 194 -23.84 -17.87 33.05
N PRO A 195 -25.06 -17.44 33.44
CA PRO A 195 -25.27 -16.70 34.68
C PRO A 195 -25.00 -17.50 35.96
N GLN A 196 -24.98 -18.84 35.89
CA GLN A 196 -24.82 -19.74 37.04
C GLN A 196 -23.37 -20.19 37.30
N THR A 197 -22.39 -19.74 36.51
CA THR A 197 -20.98 -20.13 36.73
C THR A 197 -20.40 -19.47 37.97
N THR A 198 -19.57 -20.23 38.68
CA THR A 198 -18.81 -19.69 39.82
C THR A 198 -17.81 -18.63 39.37
N GLU A 199 -17.51 -17.66 40.24
CA GLU A 199 -16.58 -16.57 39.92
C GLU A 199 -15.19 -17.09 39.55
N GLU A 200 -14.73 -18.16 40.20
CA GLU A 200 -13.44 -18.79 39.93
C GLU A 200 -13.36 -19.37 38.51
N GLU A 201 -14.41 -20.08 38.08
CA GLU A 201 -14.52 -20.65 36.74
C GLU A 201 -14.61 -19.55 35.68
N PHE A 202 -15.31 -18.46 35.98
CA PHE A 202 -15.40 -17.29 35.12
C PHE A 202 -14.02 -16.66 34.90
N TYR A 203 -13.28 -16.35 35.97
CA TYR A 203 -11.94 -15.77 35.86
C TYR A 203 -10.92 -16.73 35.23
N ALA A 204 -11.03 -18.04 35.47
CA ALA A 204 -10.19 -19.05 34.83
C ALA A 204 -10.46 -19.13 33.31
N ALA A 205 -11.73 -19.12 32.90
CA ALA A 205 -12.12 -19.10 31.49
C ALA A 205 -11.65 -17.82 30.79
N GLN A 206 -11.76 -16.66 31.46
CA GLN A 206 -11.29 -15.38 30.95
C GLN A 206 -9.77 -15.36 30.73
N ARG A 207 -8.99 -15.86 31.70
CA ARG A 207 -7.52 -15.99 31.58
C ARG A 207 -7.12 -16.91 30.42
N LYS A 208 -7.80 -18.05 30.27
CA LYS A 208 -7.59 -18.99 29.15
C LYS A 208 -7.93 -18.35 27.80
N LEU A 209 -9.00 -17.55 27.73
CA LEU A 209 -9.41 -16.86 26.50
C LEU A 209 -8.40 -15.78 26.06
N THR A 210 -7.82 -15.05 27.00
CA THR A 210 -6.83 -14.00 26.75
C THR A 210 -5.48 -14.57 26.28
N LYS A 211 -5.09 -15.75 26.78
CA LYS A 211 -3.87 -16.46 26.34
C LYS A 211 -3.96 -16.96 24.88
N LEU A 212 -5.16 -17.12 24.32
CA LEU A 212 -5.32 -17.58 22.94
C LEU A 212 -4.82 -16.52 21.93
N PRO A 213 -4.22 -16.93 20.79
CA PRO A 213 -3.69 -15.99 19.81
C PRO A 213 -4.73 -14.95 19.35
N ARG A 214 -4.40 -13.66 19.39
CA ARG A 214 -5.32 -12.55 19.06
C ARG A 214 -5.99 -12.70 17.69
N ASN A 215 -5.27 -13.22 16.70
CA ASN A 215 -5.75 -13.40 15.32
C ASN A 215 -6.67 -14.61 15.12
N SER A 216 -6.85 -15.47 16.14
CA SER A 216 -7.71 -16.66 16.05
C SER A 216 -9.16 -16.38 16.47
N SER A 217 -9.53 -15.11 16.69
CA SER A 217 -10.92 -14.71 16.92
C SER A 217 -11.66 -14.51 15.60
N ARG A 218 -12.88 -15.07 15.47
CA ARG A 218 -13.74 -14.92 14.28
C ARG A 218 -13.99 -13.46 13.89
N VAL A 219 -14.07 -12.56 14.88
CA VAL A 219 -14.31 -11.12 14.67
C VAL A 219 -13.14 -10.45 13.91
N ARG A 220 -11.96 -11.06 13.89
CA ARG A 220 -10.78 -10.55 13.16
C ARG A 220 -10.76 -10.96 11.69
N LEU A 221 -11.64 -11.87 11.27
CA LEU A 221 -11.84 -12.16 9.85
C LEU A 221 -12.47 -10.93 9.19
N LYS A 222 -11.88 -10.51 8.07
CA LYS A 222 -12.40 -9.40 7.28
C LYS A 222 -13.01 -9.98 6.02
N ASN A 223 -14.27 -9.67 5.77
CA ASN A 223 -14.85 -9.95 4.46
C ASN A 223 -14.14 -9.08 3.42
N ARG A 224 -13.63 -9.71 2.37
CA ARG A 224 -12.93 -9.04 1.28
C ARG A 224 -13.66 -9.31 -0.01
N CYS A 225 -13.68 -8.31 -0.89
CA CYS A 225 -14.18 -8.50 -2.26
C CYS A 225 -13.42 -9.66 -2.93
N SER A 226 -14.15 -10.57 -3.55
CA SER A 226 -13.59 -11.71 -4.29
C SER A 226 -12.68 -11.28 -5.45
N ILE A 227 -13.00 -10.15 -6.10
CA ILE A 227 -12.26 -9.64 -7.26
C ILE A 227 -11.14 -8.69 -6.86
N SER A 228 -11.43 -7.70 -6.00
CA SER A 228 -10.50 -6.60 -5.69
C SER A 228 -9.82 -6.70 -4.33
N GLY A 229 -10.10 -7.73 -3.53
CA GLY A 229 -9.52 -7.90 -2.19
C GLY A 229 -9.90 -6.83 -1.16
N ARG A 230 -10.76 -5.86 -1.52
CA ARG A 230 -11.08 -4.68 -0.70
C ARG A 230 -11.84 -5.10 0.57
N PRO A 231 -11.38 -4.71 1.78
CA PRO A 231 -12.00 -5.10 3.04
C PRO A 231 -13.18 -4.20 3.47
N ARG A 232 -13.45 -3.11 2.76
CA ARG A 232 -14.47 -2.11 3.13
C ARG A 232 -15.63 -2.10 2.15
N ALA A 233 -16.82 -1.78 2.67
CA ALA A 233 -18.07 -1.72 1.92
C ALA A 233 -18.36 -3.03 1.16
N TYR A 234 -18.18 -4.17 1.84
CA TYR A 234 -18.44 -5.50 1.29
C TYR A 234 -19.94 -5.80 1.30
N ILE A 235 -20.49 -6.10 0.13
CA ILE A 235 -21.89 -6.48 -0.07
C ILE A 235 -21.96 -8.00 0.01
N ARG A 236 -22.49 -8.54 1.12
CA ARG A 236 -22.51 -9.99 1.39
C ARG A 236 -23.23 -10.79 0.32
N LYS A 237 -24.36 -10.30 -0.20
CA LYS A 237 -25.18 -10.97 -1.23
C LYS A 237 -24.37 -11.31 -2.49
N PHE A 238 -23.47 -10.43 -2.92
CA PHE A 238 -22.70 -10.59 -4.16
C PHE A 238 -21.24 -10.98 -3.93
N GLY A 239 -20.76 -10.95 -2.69
CA GLY A 239 -19.34 -11.20 -2.40
C GLY A 239 -18.39 -10.10 -2.89
N LEU A 240 -18.91 -8.91 -3.22
CA LEU A 240 -18.19 -7.83 -3.87
C LEU A 240 -18.10 -6.59 -3.00
N SER A 241 -17.06 -5.77 -3.21
CA SER A 241 -17.05 -4.41 -2.65
C SER A 241 -18.02 -3.51 -3.41
N ARG A 242 -18.53 -2.46 -2.76
CA ARG A 242 -19.41 -1.45 -3.37
C ARG A 242 -18.87 -0.86 -4.67
N ILE A 243 -17.55 -0.63 -4.77
CA ILE A 243 -16.93 -0.06 -5.98
C ILE A 243 -16.98 -1.08 -7.12
N THR A 244 -16.47 -2.29 -6.89
CA THR A 244 -16.52 -3.38 -7.89
C THR A 244 -17.95 -3.72 -8.29
N PHE A 245 -18.88 -3.71 -7.33
CA PHE A 245 -20.30 -3.91 -7.63
C PHE A 245 -20.81 -2.81 -8.58
N ARG A 246 -20.48 -1.54 -8.32
CA ARG A 246 -20.87 -0.43 -9.19
C ARG A 246 -20.27 -0.54 -10.59
N GLU A 247 -18.99 -0.88 -10.70
CA GLU A 247 -18.31 -1.05 -11.99
C GLU A 247 -18.93 -2.18 -12.82
N LEU A 248 -19.16 -3.34 -12.20
CA LEU A 248 -19.77 -4.49 -12.88
C LEU A 248 -21.25 -4.27 -13.21
N ALA A 249 -22.00 -3.61 -12.30
CA ALA A 249 -23.39 -3.24 -12.55
C ALA A 249 -23.51 -2.23 -13.70
N LEU A 250 -22.61 -1.25 -13.78
CA LEU A 250 -22.54 -0.32 -14.91
C LEU A 250 -22.18 -1.04 -16.23
N GLY A 251 -21.35 -2.08 -16.16
CA GLY A 251 -21.00 -2.92 -17.29
C GLY A 251 -22.03 -4.00 -17.64
N GLY A 252 -23.16 -4.11 -16.93
CA GLY A 252 -24.18 -5.13 -17.15
C GLY A 252 -23.73 -6.57 -16.84
N GLN A 253 -22.66 -6.74 -16.07
CA GLN A 253 -22.03 -8.05 -15.81
C GLN A 253 -22.60 -8.77 -14.58
N ILE A 254 -23.55 -8.17 -13.87
CA ILE A 254 -24.18 -8.77 -12.70
C ILE A 254 -25.60 -9.22 -13.07
N PRO A 255 -25.88 -10.53 -13.07
CA PRO A 255 -27.22 -11.05 -13.28
C PRO A 255 -28.22 -10.44 -12.28
N GLY A 256 -29.36 -9.97 -12.77
CA GLY A 256 -30.43 -9.40 -11.94
C GLY A 256 -30.19 -7.97 -11.43
N VAL A 257 -29.11 -7.29 -11.86
CA VAL A 257 -28.91 -5.87 -11.60
C VAL A 257 -29.01 -5.11 -12.92
N THR A 258 -30.11 -4.41 -13.11
CA THR A 258 -30.29 -3.52 -14.27
C THR A 258 -29.66 -2.17 -14.00
N LYS A 259 -29.00 -1.61 -15.01
CA LYS A 259 -28.50 -0.23 -14.96
C LYS A 259 -29.71 0.69 -14.91
N ALA A 260 -29.77 1.59 -13.92
CA ALA A 260 -30.76 2.66 -13.94
C ALA A 260 -30.50 3.54 -15.17
N SER A 261 -31.40 3.48 -16.15
CA SER A 261 -31.42 4.36 -17.30
C SER A 261 -32.00 5.70 -16.85
N TRP A 262 -31.13 6.70 -16.74
CA TRP A 262 -31.49 8.12 -16.73
C TRP A 262 -30.80 8.75 -17.94
#